data_AF-A0A7W1L9K0-F1
#
_entry.id   AF-A0A7W1L9K0-F1
#
_cell.length_a   1.000
_cell.length_b   1.000
_cell.length_c   1.000
_cell.angle_alpha   90.00
_cell.angle_beta   90.00
_cell.angle_gamma   90.00
#
_symmetry.space_group_name_H-M   'P 1'
#
loop_
_entity.id
_entity.type
_entity.pdbx_description
1 polymer ?
#
loop_
_entity_poly.entity_id
_entity_poly.type
_entity_poly.pdbx_seq_one_letter_code
_entity_poly.pdbx_strand_id
1 'polypeptide(L)'
;MNRFESFLNKFDENDWLKAINELLPIMHEVDRDATQIWFRFYPLTLFKYLQSAEDKAAAIQKFVMQGNYELKNQIDSSHKFLYGHRFWMEVKTAILERAESFENSGSEFEAKIIAKLVADKLKVNESLLVGITHVGLMTLTQVGLENFKSSPGKTEKPTGLLKKSPEQIVKERAKDDSQGLLGFLKTINKQWTVRYDESKDNGKFKLMDDEEIASGAARDQSQNWLAQDARCGEGVIPVECRSAACGTCWVGILGGAEKLSDVATRERKQMKIFGYNQGDAPKPLLRLACQARANGKVSIVIPPWNGVFGKKIYGNVEEIELEPATTSAAKLRETIANAIDNN
;
A
#
# COMPACT_ATOMS: atom_id res chain seq x y z
N MET A 1 -4.03 -2.86 -28.58
CA MET A 1 -3.00 -3.44 -27.72
C MET A 1 -1.72 -3.63 -28.53
N ASN A 2 -0.64 -2.93 -28.16
CA ASN A 2 0.63 -3.02 -28.91
C ASN A 2 1.48 -4.23 -28.45
N ARG A 3 2.66 -4.42 -29.06
CA ARG A 3 3.56 -5.54 -28.72
C ARG A 3 4.06 -5.49 -27.28
N PHE A 4 4.35 -4.30 -26.76
CA PHE A 4 4.86 -4.12 -25.41
C PHE A 4 3.79 -4.39 -24.35
N GLU A 5 2.58 -3.87 -24.55
CA GLU A 5 1.42 -4.14 -23.70
C GLU A 5 1.06 -5.64 -23.72
N SER A 6 1.16 -6.29 -24.88
CA SER A 6 1.06 -7.75 -25.01
C SER A 6 2.14 -8.52 -24.27
N PHE A 7 3.35 -7.98 -24.19
CA PHE A 7 4.44 -8.58 -23.44
C PHE A 7 4.19 -8.47 -21.93
N LEU A 8 3.87 -7.28 -21.43
CA LEU A 8 3.63 -7.04 -20.00
C LEU A 8 2.43 -7.84 -19.47
N ASN A 9 1.38 -8.01 -20.28
CA ASN A 9 0.19 -8.77 -19.87
C ASN A 9 0.39 -10.29 -19.77
N LYS A 10 1.55 -10.82 -20.17
CA LYS A 10 1.90 -12.24 -19.96
C LYS A 10 2.19 -12.56 -18.49
N PHE A 11 2.61 -11.56 -17.72
CA PHE A 11 3.00 -11.73 -16.33
C PHE A 11 1.78 -11.71 -15.41
N ASP A 12 1.70 -12.68 -14.52
CA ASP A 12 0.71 -12.70 -13.44
C ASP A 12 1.19 -11.92 -12.21
N GLU A 13 0.34 -11.79 -11.19
CA GLU A 13 0.71 -11.06 -9.97
C GLU A 13 1.97 -11.64 -9.30
N ASN A 14 2.15 -12.96 -9.28
CA ASN A 14 3.32 -13.59 -8.66
C ASN A 14 4.60 -13.29 -9.44
N ASP A 15 4.55 -13.27 -10.77
CA ASP A 15 5.68 -12.86 -11.61
C ASP A 15 6.13 -11.42 -11.27
N TRP A 16 5.17 -10.50 -11.15
CA TRP A 16 5.43 -9.13 -10.76
C TRP A 16 6.02 -9.02 -9.35
N LEU A 17 5.48 -9.75 -8.37
CA LEU A 17 6.00 -9.74 -7.00
C LEU A 17 7.38 -10.40 -6.89
N LYS A 18 7.65 -11.43 -7.69
CA LYS A 18 8.97 -12.03 -7.80
C LYS A 18 9.98 -11.02 -8.37
N ALA A 19 9.59 -10.28 -9.41
CA ALA A 19 10.42 -9.23 -9.97
C ALA A 19 10.77 -8.15 -8.94
N ILE A 20 9.82 -7.73 -8.08
CA ILE A 20 10.13 -6.81 -6.98
C ILE A 20 11.26 -7.35 -6.11
N ASN A 21 11.18 -8.60 -5.67
CA ASN A 21 12.20 -9.20 -4.81
C ASN A 21 13.58 -9.21 -5.46
N GLU A 22 13.66 -9.40 -6.77
CA GLU A 22 14.91 -9.34 -7.55
C GLU A 22 15.44 -7.90 -7.73
N LEU A 23 14.55 -6.90 -7.69
CA LEU A 23 14.89 -5.48 -7.82
C LEU A 23 15.25 -4.82 -6.48
N LEU A 24 14.76 -5.33 -5.35
CA LEU A 24 15.01 -4.74 -4.03
C LEU A 24 16.49 -4.47 -3.72
N PRO A 25 17.45 -5.38 -4.00
CA PRO A 25 18.86 -5.14 -3.70
C PRO A 25 19.48 -3.95 -4.44
N ILE A 26 18.98 -3.64 -5.64
CA ILE A 26 19.49 -2.54 -6.49
C ILE A 26 18.69 -1.25 -6.35
N MET A 27 17.53 -1.30 -5.67
CA MET A 27 16.72 -0.12 -5.39
C MET A 27 17.31 0.63 -4.19
N HIS A 28 17.26 1.96 -4.24
CA HIS A 28 17.68 2.80 -3.12
C HIS A 28 16.70 2.62 -1.95
N GLU A 29 17.21 2.57 -0.72
CA GLU A 29 16.43 2.31 0.50
C GLU A 29 15.20 3.22 0.65
N VAL A 30 15.32 4.49 0.23
CA VAL A 30 14.23 5.48 0.27
C VAL A 30 12.92 5.01 -0.37
N ASP A 31 12.99 4.15 -1.40
CA ASP A 31 11.83 3.67 -2.16
C ASP A 31 11.55 2.16 -2.03
N ARG A 32 12.44 1.37 -1.39
CA ARG A 32 12.28 -0.10 -1.27
C ARG A 32 10.93 -0.50 -0.70
N ASP A 33 10.57 0.09 0.43
CA ASP A 33 9.30 -0.21 1.11
C ASP A 33 8.14 0.44 0.39
N ALA A 34 8.33 1.66 -0.12
CA ALA A 34 7.30 2.41 -0.84
C ALA A 34 6.83 1.66 -2.11
N THR A 35 7.76 1.08 -2.88
CA THR A 35 7.42 0.27 -4.06
C THR A 35 6.65 -0.99 -3.66
N GLN A 36 7.09 -1.73 -2.64
CA GLN A 36 6.37 -2.91 -2.16
C GLN A 36 4.94 -2.57 -1.70
N ILE A 37 4.78 -1.47 -0.96
CA ILE A 37 3.48 -0.97 -0.51
C ILE A 37 2.58 -0.61 -1.71
N TRP A 38 3.12 0.07 -2.72
CA TRP A 38 2.34 0.44 -3.90
C TRP A 38 1.75 -0.79 -4.61
N PHE A 39 2.52 -1.87 -4.76
CA PHE A 39 2.03 -3.13 -5.36
C PHE A 39 0.96 -3.82 -4.52
N ARG A 40 0.88 -3.52 -3.23
CA ARG A 40 -0.18 -4.01 -2.34
C ARG A 40 -1.42 -3.11 -2.37
N PHE A 41 -1.24 -1.83 -2.68
CA PHE A 41 -2.34 -0.88 -2.92
C PHE A 41 -3.03 -1.12 -4.26
N TYR A 42 -2.35 -1.70 -5.24
CA TYR A 42 -2.92 -1.98 -6.56
C TYR A 42 -2.66 -3.44 -6.98
N PRO A 43 -3.25 -4.42 -6.28
CA PRO A 43 -3.06 -5.83 -6.61
C PRO A 43 -3.62 -6.14 -8.00
N LEU A 44 -2.77 -6.70 -8.87
CA LEU A 44 -3.11 -7.06 -10.24
C LEU A 44 -4.23 -8.11 -10.28
N THR A 45 -4.27 -9.04 -9.32
CA THR A 45 -5.31 -10.08 -9.29
C THR A 45 -6.69 -9.49 -9.02
N LEU A 46 -6.80 -8.53 -8.09
CA LEU A 46 -8.04 -7.80 -7.83
C LEU A 46 -8.49 -7.02 -9.07
N PHE A 47 -7.55 -6.31 -9.71
CA PHE A 47 -7.82 -5.59 -10.94
C PHE A 47 -8.38 -6.52 -12.03
N LYS A 48 -7.69 -7.63 -12.33
CA LYS A 48 -8.12 -8.61 -13.34
C LYS A 48 -9.49 -9.21 -13.02
N TYR A 49 -9.74 -9.54 -11.76
CA TYR A 49 -11.05 -10.05 -11.31
C TYR A 49 -12.18 -9.04 -11.58
N LEU A 50 -11.97 -7.75 -11.25
CA LEU A 50 -12.99 -6.72 -11.47
C LEU A 50 -13.20 -6.41 -12.96
N GLN A 51 -12.19 -6.62 -13.81
CA GLN A 51 -12.33 -6.46 -15.26
C GLN A 51 -13.07 -7.61 -15.92
N SER A 52 -12.91 -8.84 -15.41
CA SER A 52 -13.58 -10.03 -15.96
C SER A 52 -14.95 -10.32 -15.35
N ALA A 53 -15.36 -9.58 -14.31
CA ALA A 53 -16.67 -9.74 -13.68
C ALA A 53 -17.81 -9.35 -14.64
N GLU A 54 -18.77 -10.27 -14.85
CA GLU A 54 -19.97 -10.01 -15.66
C GLU A 54 -20.76 -8.80 -15.15
N ASP A 55 -20.92 -8.71 -13.82
CA ASP A 55 -21.45 -7.54 -13.13
C ASP A 55 -20.40 -6.97 -12.18
N LYS A 56 -19.67 -5.97 -12.68
CA LYS A 56 -18.65 -5.24 -11.92
C LYS A 56 -19.26 -4.53 -10.71
N ALA A 57 -20.47 -3.98 -10.80
CA ALA A 57 -21.09 -3.24 -9.69
C ALA A 57 -21.45 -4.18 -8.53
N ALA A 58 -22.02 -5.34 -8.84
CA ALA A 58 -22.28 -6.38 -7.85
C ALA A 58 -20.97 -6.89 -7.21
N ALA A 59 -19.90 -7.05 -7.99
CA ALA A 59 -18.59 -7.45 -7.45
C ALA A 59 -18.01 -6.40 -6.48
N ILE A 60 -18.07 -5.12 -6.83
CA ILE A 60 -17.65 -3.99 -5.98
C ILE A 60 -18.44 -3.98 -4.67
N GLN A 61 -19.76 -4.11 -4.74
CA GLN A 61 -20.63 -4.13 -3.58
C GLN A 61 -20.32 -5.33 -2.67
N LYS A 62 -20.14 -6.52 -3.26
CA LYS A 62 -19.79 -7.74 -2.54
C LYS A 62 -18.47 -7.64 -1.79
N PHE A 63 -17.49 -6.94 -2.36
CA PHE A 63 -16.20 -6.69 -1.73
C PHE A 63 -16.19 -5.47 -0.80
N VAL A 64 -17.33 -4.79 -0.64
CA VAL A 64 -17.44 -3.59 0.22
C VAL A 64 -16.35 -2.56 -0.14
N MET A 65 -16.09 -2.40 -1.44
CA MET A 65 -15.04 -1.51 -1.92
C MET A 65 -15.46 -0.05 -1.70
N GLN A 66 -14.62 0.71 -1.01
CA GLN A 66 -14.81 2.13 -0.74
C GLN A 66 -13.59 2.93 -1.21
N GLY A 67 -13.79 4.20 -1.56
CA GLY A 67 -12.71 5.08 -2.03
C GLY A 67 -12.31 4.83 -3.48
N ASN A 68 -11.14 5.34 -3.88
CA ASN A 68 -10.65 5.29 -5.24
C ASN A 68 -9.65 4.14 -5.43
N TYR A 69 -10.16 2.97 -5.81
CA TYR A 69 -9.36 1.77 -6.13
C TYR A 69 -8.97 1.67 -7.60
N GLU A 70 -9.56 2.50 -8.47
CA GLU A 70 -9.28 2.45 -9.91
C GLU A 70 -8.02 3.25 -10.25
N LEU A 71 -6.94 2.55 -10.60
CA LEU A 71 -5.65 3.17 -10.93
C LEU A 71 -5.73 4.13 -12.13
N LYS A 72 -6.65 3.90 -13.09
CA LYS A 72 -6.88 4.79 -14.24
C LYS A 72 -7.23 6.23 -13.81
N ASN A 73 -7.81 6.41 -12.60
CA ASN A 73 -8.15 7.72 -12.06
C ASN A 73 -6.98 8.40 -11.32
N GLN A 74 -5.84 7.71 -11.19
CA GLN A 74 -4.73 8.09 -10.31
C GLN A 74 -3.36 7.78 -10.94
N ILE A 75 -3.28 7.72 -12.28
CA ILE A 75 -2.08 7.34 -13.03
C ILE A 75 -0.86 8.15 -12.59
N ASP A 76 -1.01 9.48 -12.46
CA ASP A 76 0.10 10.38 -12.13
C ASP A 76 0.26 10.65 -10.62
N SER A 77 -0.64 10.13 -9.77
CA SER A 77 -0.72 10.50 -8.36
C SER A 77 -0.62 9.33 -7.38
N SER A 78 -0.91 8.10 -7.81
CA SER A 78 -0.92 6.89 -6.97
C SER A 78 0.40 6.60 -6.25
N HIS A 79 1.52 7.10 -6.80
CA HIS A 79 2.88 6.90 -6.33
C HIS A 79 3.51 8.17 -5.73
N LYS A 80 2.71 9.20 -5.37
CA LYS A 80 3.21 10.48 -4.81
C LYS A 80 4.08 10.32 -3.57
N PHE A 81 3.96 9.21 -2.85
CA PHE A 81 4.75 8.90 -1.65
C PHE A 81 6.11 8.26 -1.93
N LEU A 82 6.42 7.91 -3.19
CA LEU A 82 7.76 7.48 -3.60
C LEU A 82 8.64 8.71 -3.80
N TYR A 83 9.89 8.64 -3.37
CA TYR A 83 10.92 9.62 -3.72
C TYR A 83 11.05 9.74 -5.25
N GLY A 84 11.01 8.61 -5.95
CA GLY A 84 11.09 8.51 -7.41
C GLY A 84 9.96 9.23 -8.15
N HIS A 85 8.85 9.60 -7.49
CA HIS A 85 7.75 10.37 -8.10
C HIS A 85 8.24 11.65 -8.80
N ARG A 86 9.31 12.27 -8.29
CA ARG A 86 9.90 13.48 -8.91
C ARG A 86 10.39 13.27 -10.35
N PHE A 87 10.68 12.03 -10.73
CA PHE A 87 11.16 11.63 -12.05
C PHE A 87 10.04 11.01 -12.91
N TRP A 88 8.78 11.09 -12.45
CA TRP A 88 7.66 10.39 -13.09
C TRP A 88 7.48 10.80 -14.55
N MET A 89 7.63 12.10 -14.86
CA MET A 89 7.48 12.58 -16.24
C MET A 89 8.49 11.91 -17.18
N GLU A 90 9.75 11.83 -16.78
CA GLU A 90 10.82 11.24 -17.57
C GLU A 90 10.70 9.73 -17.67
N VAL A 91 10.34 9.07 -16.56
CA VAL A 91 10.08 7.62 -16.51
C VAL A 91 8.92 7.26 -17.42
N LYS A 92 7.81 7.98 -17.31
CA LYS A 92 6.63 7.78 -18.15
C LYS A 92 6.96 7.97 -19.63
N THR A 93 7.71 9.02 -19.97
CA THR A 93 8.15 9.28 -21.34
C THR A 93 8.98 8.11 -21.87
N ALA A 94 9.96 7.64 -21.10
CA ALA A 94 10.79 6.49 -21.49
C ALA A 94 9.99 5.18 -21.63
N ILE A 95 8.97 4.96 -20.79
CA ILE A 95 8.05 3.82 -20.93
C ILE A 95 7.29 3.90 -22.25
N LEU A 96 6.79 5.08 -22.63
CA LEU A 96 6.07 5.28 -23.89
C LEU A 96 6.99 5.08 -25.11
N GLU A 97 8.20 5.66 -25.09
CA GLU A 97 9.21 5.46 -26.13
C GLU A 97 9.61 3.97 -26.25
N ARG A 98 9.78 3.29 -25.10
CA ARG A 98 10.05 1.85 -25.07
C ARG A 98 8.88 1.05 -25.63
N ALA A 99 7.64 1.44 -25.35
CA ALA A 99 6.45 0.78 -25.87
C ALA A 99 6.32 0.87 -27.40
N GLU A 100 6.78 1.98 -28.00
CA GLU A 100 6.78 2.19 -29.45
C GLU A 100 7.90 1.42 -30.16
N SER A 101 9.08 1.33 -29.52
CA SER A 101 10.29 0.70 -30.07
C SER A 101 10.52 -0.73 -29.61
N PHE A 102 9.55 -1.34 -28.90
CA PHE A 102 9.75 -2.64 -28.27
C PHE A 102 9.96 -3.77 -29.28
N GLU A 103 11.18 -4.28 -29.30
CA GLU A 103 11.55 -5.55 -29.91
C GLU A 103 11.95 -6.51 -28.77
N ASN A 104 11.27 -7.64 -28.67
CA ASN A 104 11.51 -8.62 -27.61
C ASN A 104 12.89 -9.28 -27.81
N SER A 105 13.93 -8.71 -27.19
CA SER A 105 15.33 -9.01 -27.53
C SER A 105 16.20 -9.51 -26.37
N GLY A 106 15.66 -9.79 -25.18
CA GLY A 106 16.48 -10.26 -24.07
C GLY A 106 15.76 -10.76 -22.83
N SER A 107 16.55 -11.21 -21.86
CA SER A 107 16.14 -11.70 -20.54
C SER A 107 16.18 -10.64 -19.43
N GLU A 108 16.67 -9.44 -19.74
CA GLU A 108 16.78 -8.37 -18.76
C GLU A 108 15.40 -7.76 -18.44
N PHE A 109 15.18 -7.47 -17.16
CA PHE A 109 13.93 -6.91 -16.70
C PHE A 109 13.73 -5.49 -17.24
N GLU A 110 12.63 -5.23 -17.94
CA GLU A 110 12.36 -3.94 -18.60
C GLU A 110 12.47 -2.73 -17.67
N ALA A 111 12.17 -2.88 -16.37
CA ALA A 111 12.35 -1.78 -15.43
C ALA A 111 13.82 -1.38 -15.24
N LYS A 112 14.77 -2.31 -15.32
CA LYS A 112 16.21 -1.99 -15.23
C LYS A 112 16.67 -1.23 -16.46
N ILE A 113 16.30 -1.71 -17.65
CA ILE A 113 16.63 -1.06 -18.93
C ILE A 113 16.14 0.38 -18.94
N ILE A 114 14.86 0.59 -18.63
CA ILE A 114 14.25 1.92 -18.62
C ILE A 114 14.83 2.80 -17.50
N ALA A 115 15.03 2.26 -16.29
CA ALA A 115 15.64 2.99 -15.18
C ALA A 115 17.05 3.47 -15.53
N LYS A 116 17.88 2.62 -16.13
CA LYS A 116 19.23 2.96 -16.60
C LYS A 116 19.19 4.08 -17.63
N LEU A 117 18.34 3.96 -18.65
CA LEU A 117 18.20 4.96 -19.71
C LEU A 117 17.83 6.34 -19.14
N VAL A 118 16.87 6.38 -18.21
CA VAL A 118 16.45 7.63 -17.58
C VAL A 118 17.52 8.16 -16.62
N ALA A 119 18.23 7.28 -15.90
CA ALA A 119 19.32 7.65 -15.00
C ALA A 119 20.47 8.32 -15.77
N ASP A 120 20.87 7.74 -16.90
CA ASP A 120 21.92 8.28 -17.78
C ASP A 120 21.53 9.63 -18.38
N LYS A 121 20.24 9.81 -18.74
CA LYS A 121 19.69 11.07 -19.23
C LYS A 121 19.68 12.15 -18.16
N LEU A 122 19.26 11.81 -16.94
CA LEU A 122 19.11 12.75 -15.83
C LEU A 122 20.38 12.95 -15.00
N LYS A 123 21.42 12.14 -15.23
CA LYS A 123 22.66 12.12 -14.43
C LYS A 123 22.39 11.89 -12.95
N VAL A 124 21.47 10.97 -12.65
CA VAL A 124 21.15 10.52 -11.29
C VAL A 124 21.51 9.05 -11.10
N ASN A 125 21.55 8.58 -9.85
CA ASN A 125 21.80 7.17 -9.58
C ASN A 125 20.61 6.31 -10.02
N GLU A 126 20.86 5.26 -10.80
CA GLU A 126 19.86 4.29 -11.30
C GLU A 126 18.97 3.72 -10.19
N SER A 127 19.55 3.47 -9.00
CA SER A 127 18.82 2.94 -7.84
C SER A 127 17.63 3.80 -7.39
N LEU A 128 17.60 5.09 -7.73
CA LEU A 128 16.48 6.01 -7.43
C LEU A 128 15.32 5.90 -8.43
N LEU A 129 15.51 5.19 -9.55
CA LEU A 129 14.52 5.07 -10.63
C LEU A 129 13.90 3.69 -10.73
N VAL A 130 14.59 2.64 -10.25
CA VAL A 130 14.11 1.25 -10.34
C VAL A 130 12.68 1.10 -9.82
N GLY A 131 12.39 1.62 -8.63
CA GLY A 131 11.08 1.51 -7.99
C GLY A 131 9.96 2.19 -8.77
N ILE A 132 10.14 3.47 -9.11
CA ILE A 132 9.13 4.25 -9.85
C ILE A 132 8.93 3.73 -11.29
N THR A 133 9.98 3.22 -11.94
CA THR A 133 9.87 2.60 -13.26
C THR A 133 9.04 1.32 -13.19
N HIS A 134 9.28 0.45 -12.20
CA HIS A 134 8.51 -0.77 -12.04
C HIS A 134 7.03 -0.50 -11.72
N VAL A 135 6.77 0.51 -10.88
CA VAL A 135 5.42 1.05 -10.66
C VAL A 135 4.79 1.56 -11.96
N GLY A 136 5.54 2.28 -12.80
CA GLY A 136 5.07 2.76 -14.10
C GLY A 136 4.68 1.64 -15.06
N LEU A 137 5.48 0.56 -15.14
CA LEU A 137 5.17 -0.60 -15.98
C LEU A 137 3.93 -1.36 -15.48
N MET A 138 3.77 -1.54 -14.17
CA MET A 138 2.55 -2.12 -13.61
C MET A 138 1.34 -1.19 -13.84
N THR A 139 1.52 0.12 -13.73
CA THR A 139 0.48 1.10 -14.04
C THR A 139 0.02 0.96 -15.49
N LEU A 140 0.94 0.93 -16.45
CA LEU A 140 0.65 0.66 -17.86
C LEU A 140 -0.11 -0.67 -18.04
N THR A 141 0.29 -1.72 -17.33
CA THR A 141 -0.35 -3.05 -17.40
C THR A 141 -1.82 -2.99 -16.97
N GLN A 142 -2.14 -2.24 -15.91
CA GLN A 142 -3.51 -2.15 -15.40
C GLN A 142 -4.37 -1.12 -16.13
N VAL A 143 -3.81 0.00 -16.60
CA VAL A 143 -4.62 1.06 -17.20
C VAL A 143 -4.67 0.97 -18.73
N GLY A 144 -3.76 0.22 -19.33
CA GLY A 144 -3.58 0.10 -20.77
C GLY A 144 -2.88 1.31 -21.39
N LEU A 145 -2.31 1.11 -22.58
CA LEU A 145 -1.47 2.11 -23.23
C LEU A 145 -2.19 3.43 -23.52
N GLU A 146 -3.46 3.37 -23.93
CA GLU A 146 -4.25 4.57 -24.26
C GLU A 146 -4.41 5.47 -23.04
N ASN A 147 -4.93 4.95 -21.92
CA ASN A 147 -5.10 5.74 -20.70
C ASN A 147 -3.75 6.23 -20.15
N PHE A 148 -2.72 5.38 -20.24
CA PHE A 148 -1.37 5.74 -19.81
C PHE A 148 -0.84 6.92 -20.63
N LYS A 149 -0.98 6.89 -21.96
CA LYS A 149 -0.57 7.98 -22.86
C LYS A 149 -1.37 9.26 -22.63
N SER A 150 -2.68 9.13 -22.38
CA SER A 150 -3.57 10.28 -22.19
C SER A 150 -3.36 11.02 -20.87
N SER A 151 -2.79 10.41 -19.82
CA SER A 151 -2.55 11.15 -18.57
C SER A 151 -1.47 12.24 -18.78
N PRO A 152 -1.52 13.38 -18.07
CA PRO A 152 -0.56 14.46 -18.29
C PRO A 152 0.90 14.14 -17.92
N GLY A 153 1.15 13.16 -17.03
CA GLY A 153 2.49 12.88 -16.50
C GLY A 153 3.06 14.00 -15.63
N LYS A 154 2.20 14.93 -15.15
CA LYS A 154 2.63 16.12 -14.42
C LYS A 154 3.13 15.75 -13.03
N THR A 155 4.34 16.20 -12.71
CA THR A 155 4.92 16.14 -11.37
C THR A 155 4.89 17.51 -10.72
N GLU A 156 4.46 17.55 -9.46
CA GLU A 156 4.61 18.75 -8.64
C GLU A 156 6.03 18.78 -8.05
N LYS A 157 6.55 19.99 -7.78
CA LYS A 157 7.82 20.12 -7.08
C LYS A 157 7.71 19.44 -5.71
N PRO A 158 8.70 18.62 -5.31
CA PRO A 158 8.67 17.98 -4.00
C PRO A 158 8.46 18.98 -2.88
N THR A 159 7.62 18.61 -1.93
CA THR A 159 7.28 19.39 -0.73
C THR A 159 7.49 18.54 0.53
N GLY A 160 7.36 19.15 1.71
CA GLY A 160 7.52 18.44 2.98
C GLY A 160 8.91 17.78 3.14
N LEU A 161 8.89 16.56 3.67
CA LEU A 161 10.09 15.74 3.84
C LEU A 161 10.71 15.34 2.50
N LEU A 162 9.90 15.17 1.45
CA LEU A 162 10.36 14.78 0.12
C LEU A 162 11.22 15.85 -0.57
N LYS A 163 11.33 17.07 -0.05
CA LYS A 163 12.32 18.07 -0.51
C LYS A 163 13.77 17.67 -0.25
N LYS A 164 14.02 16.81 0.74
CA LYS A 164 15.36 16.43 1.18
C LYS A 164 16.03 15.45 0.21
N SER A 165 17.34 15.22 0.41
CA SER A 165 18.07 14.14 -0.28
C SER A 165 17.53 12.76 0.15
N PRO A 166 17.71 11.70 -0.66
CA PRO A 166 17.19 10.38 -0.33
C PRO A 166 17.81 9.82 0.97
N GLU A 167 19.09 10.07 1.24
CA GLU A 167 19.77 9.68 2.48
C GLU A 167 19.23 10.45 3.69
N GLN A 168 18.94 11.74 3.52
CA GLN A 168 18.33 12.55 4.57
C GLN A 168 16.92 12.06 4.91
N ILE A 169 16.14 11.61 3.93
CA ILE A 169 14.80 11.05 4.16
C ILE A 169 14.91 9.75 4.96
N VAL A 170 15.78 8.83 4.55
CA VAL A 170 16.05 7.58 5.27
C VAL A 170 16.46 7.86 6.72
N LYS A 171 17.41 8.78 6.92
CA LYS A 171 17.86 9.19 8.26
C LYS A 171 16.73 9.81 9.09
N GLU A 172 15.87 10.63 8.49
CA GLU A 172 14.74 11.25 9.18
C GLU A 172 13.64 10.24 9.53
N ARG A 173 13.41 9.22 8.70
CA ARG A 173 12.48 8.12 9.00
C ARG A 173 12.97 7.30 10.21
N ALA A 174 14.29 7.04 10.28
CA ALA A 174 14.90 6.30 11.38
C ALA A 174 14.95 7.11 12.70
N LYS A 175 15.12 8.43 12.64
CA LYS A 175 15.30 9.28 13.83
C LYS A 175 13.99 9.52 14.61
N ASP A 176 14.02 9.29 15.92
CA ASP A 176 12.92 9.64 16.82
C ASP A 176 12.81 11.13 17.17
N ASP A 177 11.61 11.51 17.60
CA ASP A 177 11.35 12.84 18.13
C ASP A 177 12.14 13.08 19.41
N SER A 178 12.73 14.28 19.53
CA SER A 178 13.34 14.69 20.80
C SER A 178 12.27 14.79 21.88
N GLN A 179 12.52 14.16 23.03
CA GLN A 179 11.66 14.22 24.21
C GLN A 179 12.04 15.37 25.17
N GLY A 180 12.94 16.28 24.73
CA GLY A 180 13.49 17.40 25.50
C GLY A 180 14.88 17.12 26.10
N LEU A 181 15.49 18.14 26.74
CA LEU A 181 16.86 18.12 27.31
C LEU A 181 17.13 16.97 28.30
N LEU A 182 16.09 16.47 28.99
CA LEU A 182 16.15 15.32 29.91
C LEU A 182 15.16 14.22 29.50
N GLY A 183 14.88 14.11 28.20
CA GLY A 183 13.85 13.21 27.66
C GLY A 183 14.06 11.72 27.98
N PHE A 184 15.29 11.30 28.27
CA PHE A 184 15.61 9.94 28.70
C PHE A 184 15.10 9.62 30.12
N LEU A 185 14.89 10.63 30.97
CA LEU A 185 14.31 10.49 32.32
C LEU A 185 12.78 10.54 32.31
N LYS A 186 12.16 10.97 31.20
CA LYS A 186 10.70 10.95 31.06
C LYS A 186 10.24 9.51 30.83
N THR A 187 9.67 8.92 31.86
CA THR A 187 9.01 7.60 31.78
C THR A 187 7.50 7.72 31.52
N ILE A 188 6.93 8.93 31.65
CA ILE A 188 5.50 9.19 31.53
C ILE A 188 5.26 10.27 30.45
N ASN A 189 4.25 10.10 29.61
CA ASN A 189 3.81 11.06 28.58
C ASN A 189 4.81 11.34 27.43
N LYS A 190 5.58 10.35 27.00
CA LYS A 190 6.31 10.47 25.73
C LYS A 190 5.33 10.62 24.58
N GLN A 191 5.70 11.45 23.61
CA GLN A 191 4.90 11.70 22.41
C GLN A 191 5.74 11.51 21.17
N TRP A 192 5.14 10.88 20.18
CA TRP A 192 5.76 10.56 18.91
C TRP A 192 4.98 11.19 17.76
N THR A 193 5.70 11.54 16.70
CA THR A 193 5.09 11.99 15.45
C THR A 193 4.77 10.79 14.58
N VAL A 194 3.53 10.73 14.10
CA VAL A 194 3.16 9.90 12.95
C VAL A 194 3.04 10.82 11.74
N ARG A 195 3.82 10.58 10.68
CA ARG A 195 3.63 11.26 9.38
C ARG A 195 2.76 10.39 8.50
N TYR A 196 1.63 10.89 8.04
CA TYR A 196 0.76 10.18 7.09
C TYR A 196 0.91 10.69 5.65
N ASP A 197 1.54 11.86 5.46
CA ASP A 197 1.82 12.43 4.16
C ASP A 197 3.17 13.15 4.18
N GLU A 198 4.22 12.47 3.72
CA GLU A 198 5.58 13.02 3.68
C GLU A 198 5.76 14.19 2.70
N SER A 199 4.80 14.38 1.79
CA SER A 199 4.81 15.53 0.86
C SER A 199 4.34 16.82 1.53
N LYS A 200 3.69 16.75 2.69
CA LYS A 200 3.14 17.93 3.38
C LYS A 200 3.84 18.23 4.69
N ASP A 201 4.13 19.49 4.95
CA ASP A 201 4.75 19.93 6.22
C ASP A 201 3.81 19.69 7.43
N ASN A 202 2.50 19.76 7.19
CA ASN A 202 1.44 19.46 8.16
C ASN A 202 0.86 18.04 8.01
N GLY A 203 1.46 17.16 7.19
CA GLY A 203 1.03 15.78 6.97
C GLY A 203 1.33 14.84 8.13
N LYS A 204 1.00 15.24 9.36
CA LYS A 204 1.40 14.54 10.59
C LYS A 204 0.46 14.81 11.78
N PHE A 205 0.38 13.85 12.69
CA PHE A 205 -0.29 13.99 13.99
C PHE A 205 0.59 13.47 15.15
N LYS A 206 0.14 13.70 16.38
CA LYS A 206 0.82 13.26 17.61
C LYS A 206 0.17 12.02 18.19
N LEU A 207 1.02 11.11 18.63
CA LEU A 207 0.67 9.84 19.24
C LEU A 207 1.32 9.76 20.62
N MET A 208 0.59 9.26 21.62
CA MET A 208 1.18 8.94 22.91
C MET A 208 2.00 7.64 22.80
N ASP A 209 3.02 7.50 23.63
CA ASP A 209 3.79 6.25 23.70
C ASP A 209 2.90 5.03 23.94
N ASP A 210 3.18 3.96 23.20
CA ASP A 210 2.44 2.69 23.25
C ASP A 210 0.95 2.82 22.88
N GLU A 211 0.60 3.84 22.11
CA GLU A 211 -0.77 4.03 21.61
C GLU A 211 -0.95 3.48 20.19
N GLU A 212 -2.15 3.01 19.86
CA GLU A 212 -2.52 2.64 18.48
C GLU A 212 -2.52 3.86 17.55
N ILE A 213 -1.94 3.69 16.35
CA ILE A 213 -1.91 4.73 15.31
C ILE A 213 -3.31 5.30 15.03
N ALA A 214 -4.34 4.45 14.95
CA ALA A 214 -5.72 4.89 14.69
C ALA A 214 -6.30 5.76 15.82
N SER A 215 -5.90 5.50 17.07
CA SER A 215 -6.33 6.30 18.23
C SER A 215 -5.67 7.68 18.22
N GLY A 216 -4.39 7.75 17.83
CA GLY A 216 -3.73 9.04 17.54
C GLY A 216 -4.35 9.81 16.39
N ALA A 217 -4.67 9.12 15.29
CA ALA A 217 -5.27 9.73 14.11
C ALA A 217 -6.66 10.32 14.39
N ALA A 218 -7.47 9.68 15.23
CA ALA A 218 -8.80 10.17 15.60
C ALA A 218 -8.77 11.46 16.45
N ARG A 219 -7.64 11.76 17.12
CA ARG A 219 -7.48 13.06 17.79
C ARG A 219 -7.07 14.19 16.86
N ASP A 220 -6.61 13.87 15.65
CA ASP A 220 -6.30 14.90 14.67
C ASP A 220 -7.59 15.47 14.09
N GLN A 221 -8.02 16.60 14.63
CA GLN A 221 -9.17 17.39 14.16
C GLN A 221 -8.72 18.65 13.42
N SER A 222 -7.48 18.67 12.89
CA SER A 222 -6.93 19.85 12.23
C SER A 222 -7.60 20.20 10.90
N GLN A 223 -8.35 19.27 10.32
CA GLN A 223 -9.06 19.43 9.05
C GLN A 223 -10.41 18.70 9.08
N ASN A 224 -11.32 19.09 8.19
CA ASN A 224 -12.53 18.30 7.94
C ASN A 224 -12.19 17.09 7.06
N TRP A 225 -11.75 16.01 7.70
CA TRP A 225 -11.30 14.80 7.01
C TRP A 225 -12.42 14.12 6.22
N LEU A 226 -13.64 14.08 6.79
CA LEU A 226 -14.80 13.50 6.15
C LEU A 226 -15.14 14.16 4.81
N ALA A 227 -14.95 15.48 4.71
CA ALA A 227 -15.16 16.21 3.46
C ALA A 227 -14.08 15.93 2.40
N GLN A 228 -12.89 15.49 2.82
CA GLN A 228 -11.80 15.13 1.90
C GLN A 228 -11.88 13.67 1.46
N ASP A 229 -12.31 12.79 2.37
CA ASP A 229 -12.50 11.37 2.14
C ASP A 229 -13.68 10.88 2.99
N ALA A 230 -14.74 10.40 2.33
CA ALA A 230 -15.96 9.94 2.99
C ALA A 230 -15.73 8.78 3.99
N ARG A 231 -14.59 8.09 3.88
CA ARG A 231 -14.19 7.00 4.79
C ARG A 231 -13.61 7.52 6.11
N CYS A 232 -13.17 8.77 6.15
CA CYS A 232 -12.46 9.39 7.26
C CYS A 232 -13.41 10.09 8.24
N GLY A 233 -14.28 9.31 8.89
CA GLY A 233 -15.30 9.84 9.81
C GLY A 233 -14.77 10.37 11.15
N GLU A 234 -13.70 9.78 11.69
CA GLU A 234 -13.16 10.15 13.01
C GLU A 234 -11.87 10.99 12.93
N GLY A 235 -11.09 10.86 11.86
CA GLY A 235 -9.76 11.44 11.73
C GLY A 235 -9.15 11.11 10.36
N VAL A 236 -7.87 11.40 10.18
CA VAL A 236 -7.20 11.27 8.86
C VAL A 236 -7.10 9.83 8.34
N ILE A 237 -7.18 8.81 9.21
CA ILE A 237 -7.19 7.39 8.83
C ILE A 237 -8.64 6.87 8.86
N PRO A 238 -9.11 6.18 7.82
CA PRO A 238 -10.41 5.49 7.84
C PRO A 238 -10.50 4.46 8.97
N VAL A 239 -11.54 4.52 9.79
CA VAL A 239 -11.76 3.57 10.90
C VAL A 239 -13.25 3.27 11.03
N GLU A 240 -13.62 1.99 11.17
CA GLU A 240 -15.01 1.59 11.44
C GLU A 240 -15.17 0.75 12.72
N CYS A 241 -14.28 -0.22 13.01
CA CYS A 241 -14.50 -1.18 14.11
C CYS A 241 -13.49 -1.14 15.27
N ARG A 242 -12.29 -0.58 15.07
CA ARG A 242 -11.14 -0.62 16.01
C ARG A 242 -10.70 -2.01 16.52
N SER A 243 -11.26 -3.09 15.99
CA SER A 243 -11.09 -4.47 16.50
C SER A 243 -10.52 -5.44 15.45
N ALA A 244 -9.83 -4.92 14.43
CA ALA A 244 -9.36 -5.70 13.28
C ALA A 244 -10.44 -6.50 12.53
N ALA A 245 -11.71 -6.09 12.56
CA ALA A 245 -12.81 -6.82 11.92
C ALA A 245 -13.19 -6.30 10.52
N CYS A 246 -12.95 -5.02 10.23
CA CYS A 246 -13.44 -4.36 9.00
C CYS A 246 -12.40 -4.17 7.88
N GLY A 247 -11.10 -4.13 8.21
CA GLY A 247 -10.03 -3.86 7.24
C GLY A 247 -9.95 -2.41 6.71
N THR A 248 -10.73 -1.45 7.23
CA THR A 248 -10.72 -0.07 6.72
C THR A 248 -9.46 0.72 7.07
N CYS A 249 -8.93 0.52 8.27
CA CYS A 249 -7.77 1.26 8.80
C CYS A 249 -6.39 0.73 8.34
N TRP A 250 -6.33 0.05 7.20
CA TRP A 250 -5.07 -0.47 6.69
C TRP A 250 -4.15 0.63 6.19
N VAL A 251 -2.85 0.51 6.46
CA VAL A 251 -1.82 1.50 6.13
C VAL A 251 -0.53 0.80 5.68
N GLY A 252 0.24 1.47 4.83
CA GLY A 252 1.62 1.10 4.52
C GLY A 252 2.61 1.82 5.45
N ILE A 253 3.65 1.13 5.90
CA ILE A 253 4.70 1.67 6.78
C ILE A 253 5.93 2.03 5.94
N LEU A 254 6.20 3.32 5.77
CA LEU A 254 7.35 3.83 5.01
C LEU A 254 8.63 3.90 5.82
N GLY A 255 8.52 3.93 7.15
CA GLY A 255 9.65 3.92 8.06
C GLY A 255 9.23 3.90 9.53
N GLY A 256 10.10 3.40 10.40
CA GLY A 256 9.80 3.21 11.81
C GLY A 256 9.04 1.91 12.11
N ALA A 257 9.06 0.92 11.20
CA ALA A 257 8.40 -0.36 11.40
C ALA A 257 8.90 -1.06 12.67
N GLU A 258 10.20 -0.96 12.96
CA GLU A 258 10.88 -1.47 14.15
C GLU A 258 10.37 -0.87 15.46
N LYS A 259 9.69 0.28 15.42
CA LYS A 259 9.11 0.97 16.58
C LYS A 259 7.66 0.58 16.84
N LEU A 260 7.08 -0.24 15.98
CA LEU A 260 5.73 -0.78 16.15
C LEU A 260 5.74 -2.05 17.00
N SER A 261 4.62 -2.30 17.66
CA SER A 261 4.30 -3.60 18.25
C SER A 261 4.30 -4.70 17.18
N ASP A 262 4.63 -5.92 17.59
CA ASP A 262 4.51 -7.08 16.72
C ASP A 262 3.06 -7.32 16.32
N VAL A 263 2.86 -7.90 15.14
CA VAL A 263 1.52 -8.22 14.64
C VAL A 263 0.91 -9.37 15.45
N ALA A 264 -0.27 -9.10 16.02
CA ALA A 264 -1.07 -10.09 16.72
C ALA A 264 -1.71 -11.10 15.75
N THR A 265 -1.96 -12.32 16.24
CA THR A 265 -2.57 -13.42 15.46
C THR A 265 -3.87 -13.01 14.77
N ARG A 266 -4.71 -12.21 15.45
CA ARG A 266 -5.98 -11.71 14.89
C ARG A 266 -5.76 -10.83 13.66
N GLU A 267 -4.83 -9.89 13.72
CA GLU A 267 -4.48 -9.03 12.57
C GLU A 267 -3.99 -9.89 11.41
N ARG A 268 -3.07 -10.85 11.63
CA ARG A 268 -2.56 -11.74 10.56
C ARG A 268 -3.69 -12.47 9.85
N LYS A 269 -4.60 -13.09 10.61
CA LYS A 269 -5.74 -13.84 10.04
C LYS A 269 -6.64 -12.92 9.22
N GLN A 270 -6.93 -11.73 9.74
CA GLN A 270 -7.86 -10.79 9.12
C GLN A 270 -7.27 -10.13 7.87
N MET A 271 -5.97 -9.84 7.84
CA MET A 271 -5.29 -9.32 6.64
C MET A 271 -5.39 -10.29 5.44
N LYS A 272 -5.41 -11.61 5.68
CA LYS A 272 -5.67 -12.61 4.63
C LYS A 272 -7.10 -12.54 4.13
N ILE A 273 -8.08 -12.40 5.02
CA ILE A 273 -9.50 -12.25 4.67
C ILE A 273 -9.74 -10.99 3.84
N PHE A 274 -9.12 -9.88 4.23
CA PHE A 274 -9.24 -8.61 3.51
C PHE A 274 -8.59 -8.67 2.13
N GLY A 275 -7.50 -9.43 1.99
CA GLY A 275 -6.77 -9.59 0.73
C GLY A 275 -5.60 -8.61 0.58
N TYR A 276 -5.17 -7.99 1.67
CA TYR A 276 -4.08 -7.01 1.64
C TYR A 276 -2.68 -7.64 1.60
N ASN A 277 -2.57 -8.97 1.70
CA ASN A 277 -1.32 -9.72 1.55
C ASN A 277 -0.17 -9.17 2.45
N GLN A 278 -0.48 -9.00 3.73
CA GLN A 278 0.51 -8.70 4.78
C GLN A 278 1.57 -9.81 4.85
N GLY A 279 2.84 -9.44 4.84
CA GLY A 279 3.94 -10.40 4.99
C GLY A 279 4.02 -11.03 6.38
N ASP A 280 4.68 -12.17 6.49
CA ASP A 280 4.72 -12.98 7.72
C ASP A 280 5.70 -12.46 8.79
N ALA A 281 6.51 -11.44 8.50
CA ALA A 281 7.41 -10.83 9.46
C ALA A 281 6.66 -10.36 10.73
N PRO A 282 7.33 -10.25 11.90
CA PRO A 282 6.75 -9.66 13.11
C PRO A 282 6.28 -8.23 12.90
N LYS A 283 7.01 -7.46 12.06
CA LYS A 283 6.79 -6.04 11.77
C LYS A 283 6.71 -5.83 10.26
N PRO A 284 5.61 -6.25 9.61
CA PRO A 284 5.44 -6.16 8.16
C PRO A 284 5.11 -4.73 7.72
N LEU A 285 5.29 -4.48 6.41
CA LEU A 285 5.06 -3.17 5.78
C LEU A 285 3.59 -2.74 5.73
N LEU A 286 2.65 -3.68 5.83
CA LEU A 286 1.23 -3.36 5.88
C LEU A 286 0.70 -3.67 7.26
N ARG A 287 -0.08 -2.75 7.83
CA ARG A 287 -0.63 -2.90 9.17
C ARG A 287 -2.07 -2.42 9.22
N LEU A 288 -2.83 -2.94 10.17
CA LEU A 288 -4.05 -2.27 10.61
C LEU A 288 -3.67 -1.20 11.65
N ALA A 289 -3.96 0.07 11.36
CA ALA A 289 -3.61 1.18 12.24
C ALA A 289 -4.26 1.07 13.64
N CYS A 290 -5.41 0.39 13.75
CA CYS A 290 -6.05 0.10 15.04
C CYS A 290 -5.39 -1.02 15.85
N GLN A 291 -4.38 -1.69 15.32
CA GLN A 291 -3.63 -2.76 15.99
C GLN A 291 -2.13 -2.45 16.11
N ALA A 292 -1.62 -1.53 15.30
CA ALA A 292 -0.25 -1.08 15.36
C ALA A 292 -0.06 -0.03 16.46
N ARG A 293 0.56 -0.45 17.57
CA ARG A 293 0.98 0.44 18.67
C ARG A 293 2.40 0.94 18.42
N ALA A 294 2.67 2.23 18.61
CA ALA A 294 3.99 2.77 18.34
C ALA A 294 4.70 3.27 19.60
N ASN A 295 5.98 2.94 19.72
CA ASN A 295 6.90 3.35 20.79
C ASN A 295 7.97 4.33 20.27
N GLY A 296 7.67 5.01 19.17
CA GLY A 296 8.60 5.87 18.45
C GLY A 296 7.92 6.54 17.26
N LYS A 297 8.67 7.39 16.56
CA LYS A 297 8.23 8.09 15.35
C LYS A 297 8.05 7.10 14.19
N VAL A 298 6.95 7.24 13.47
CA VAL A 298 6.59 6.37 12.32
C VAL A 298 6.19 7.24 11.13
N SER A 299 6.52 6.78 9.92
CA SER A 299 6.00 7.35 8.67
C SER A 299 5.17 6.30 7.96
N ILE A 300 3.95 6.67 7.61
CA ILE A 300 2.95 5.79 7.00
C ILE A 300 2.42 6.40 5.71
N VAL A 301 1.73 5.60 4.92
CA VAL A 301 0.91 6.01 3.80
C VAL A 301 -0.46 5.37 3.91
N ILE A 302 -1.50 6.17 3.66
CA ILE A 302 -2.90 5.74 3.70
C ILE A 302 -3.34 5.39 2.27
N PRO A 303 -3.86 4.18 2.02
CA PRO A 303 -4.36 3.80 0.71
C PRO A 303 -5.61 4.61 0.35
N PRO A 304 -5.82 4.94 -0.94
CA PRO A 304 -6.97 5.72 -1.37
C PRO A 304 -8.28 4.92 -1.38
N TRP A 305 -8.26 3.64 -0.96
CA TRP A 305 -9.40 2.74 -0.92
C TRP A 305 -9.27 1.68 0.18
N ASN A 306 -10.35 0.93 0.44
CA ASN A 306 -10.37 -0.29 1.24
C ASN A 306 -11.43 -1.27 0.71
N GLY A 307 -11.33 -2.54 1.10
CA GLY A 307 -12.29 -3.58 0.72
C GLY A 307 -11.95 -4.95 1.33
N VAL A 308 -12.83 -5.91 1.11
CA VAL A 308 -12.72 -7.29 1.62
C VAL A 308 -12.92 -8.28 0.47
N PHE A 309 -11.81 -8.80 -0.05
CA PHE A 309 -11.81 -9.63 -1.25
C PHE A 309 -10.93 -10.88 -1.16
N GLY A 310 -10.08 -10.99 -0.14
CA GLY A 310 -9.05 -12.01 -0.02
C GLY A 310 -9.56 -13.45 -0.13
N LYS A 311 -10.62 -13.81 0.62
CA LYS A 311 -11.21 -15.17 0.56
C LYS A 311 -11.63 -15.53 -0.87
N LYS A 312 -12.26 -14.59 -1.60
CA LYS A 312 -12.82 -14.85 -2.93
C LYS A 312 -11.75 -14.88 -4.03
N ILE A 313 -10.73 -14.02 -3.91
CA ILE A 313 -9.72 -13.84 -4.96
C ILE A 313 -8.54 -14.79 -4.79
N TYR A 314 -8.08 -14.99 -3.55
CA TYR A 314 -6.85 -15.75 -3.28
C TYR A 314 -7.11 -17.15 -2.75
N GLY A 315 -8.31 -17.46 -2.26
CA GLY A 315 -8.62 -18.77 -1.64
C GLY A 315 -7.71 -19.11 -0.45
N ASN A 316 -7.01 -18.12 0.11
CA ASN A 316 -5.94 -18.27 1.10
C ASN A 316 -6.44 -18.23 2.56
N VAL A 317 -7.74 -18.38 2.74
CA VAL A 317 -8.39 -18.47 4.04
C VAL A 317 -8.98 -19.87 4.14
N GLU A 318 -8.29 -20.75 4.87
CA GLU A 318 -8.84 -22.05 5.25
C GLU A 318 -10.20 -21.83 5.92
N GLU A 319 -11.20 -22.60 5.47
CA GLU A 319 -12.45 -22.73 6.21
C GLU A 319 -12.12 -23.47 7.49
N ILE A 320 -11.86 -22.71 8.56
CA ILE A 320 -11.80 -23.28 9.89
C ILE A 320 -13.24 -23.67 10.20
N GLU A 321 -13.58 -24.93 9.96
CA GLU A 321 -14.64 -25.61 10.69
C GLU A 321 -14.25 -25.52 12.16
N LEU A 322 -14.75 -24.48 12.83
CA LEU A 322 -14.58 -24.35 14.27
C LEU A 322 -15.31 -25.53 14.89
N GLU A 323 -14.58 -26.50 15.44
CA GLU A 323 -15.13 -27.45 16.40
C GLU A 323 -16.03 -26.66 17.36
N PRO A 324 -17.31 -27.03 17.48
CA PRO A 324 -18.26 -26.25 18.25
C PRO A 324 -17.75 -26.08 19.69
N ALA A 325 -17.46 -24.84 20.08
CA ALA A 325 -16.87 -24.51 21.38
C ALA A 325 -17.76 -24.94 22.58
N THR A 326 -19.00 -25.31 22.31
CA THR A 326 -19.96 -25.82 23.30
C THR A 326 -20.84 -26.89 22.65
N THR A 327 -21.35 -27.81 23.47
CA THR A 327 -22.32 -28.84 23.07
C THR A 327 -23.58 -28.22 22.44
N SER A 328 -23.98 -27.03 22.90
CA SER A 328 -25.11 -26.28 22.35
C SER A 328 -24.85 -25.78 20.93
N ALA A 329 -23.63 -25.31 20.64
CA ALA A 329 -23.24 -24.89 19.30
C ALA A 329 -23.14 -26.07 18.32
N ALA A 330 -22.77 -27.26 18.81
CA ALA A 330 -22.76 -28.49 18.03
C ALA A 330 -24.17 -28.87 17.60
N LYS A 331 -25.10 -28.91 18.58
CA LYS A 331 -26.50 -29.28 18.37
C LYS A 331 -27.24 -28.32 17.44
N LEU A 332 -26.92 -27.01 17.51
CA LEU A 332 -27.49 -26.01 16.62
C LEU A 332 -27.03 -26.21 15.16
N ARG A 333 -25.75 -26.53 14.94
CA ARG A 333 -25.25 -26.83 13.59
C ARG A 333 -25.84 -28.11 13.02
N GLU A 334 -25.96 -29.15 13.84
CA GLU A 334 -26.60 -30.41 13.45
C GLU A 334 -28.07 -30.18 13.07
N THR A 335 -28.77 -29.31 13.81
CA THR A 335 -30.16 -28.92 13.50
C THR A 335 -30.25 -28.15 12.18
N ILE A 336 -29.30 -27.25 11.90
CA ILE A 336 -29.26 -26.46 10.65
C ILE A 336 -28.90 -27.35 9.47
N ALA A 337 -27.92 -28.25 9.61
CA ALA A 337 -27.52 -29.20 8.56
C ALA A 337 -28.69 -30.12 8.18
N ASN A 338 -29.38 -30.70 9.17
CA ASN A 338 -30.56 -31.52 8.95
C ASN A 338 -31.73 -30.75 8.31
N ALA A 339 -31.82 -29.42 8.50
CA ALA A 339 -32.85 -28.61 7.86
C ALA A 339 -32.52 -28.25 6.40
N ILE A 340 -31.25 -28.28 6.03
CA ILE A 340 -30.77 -28.01 4.67
C ILE A 340 -30.83 -29.28 3.81
N ASP A 341 -30.54 -30.45 4.38
CA ASP A 341 -30.58 -31.74 3.65
C ASP A 341 -32.00 -32.31 3.46
N ASN A 342 -33.02 -31.70 4.06
CA ASN A 342 -34.43 -32.10 3.92
C ASN A 342 -35.25 -31.18 2.98
N ASN A 343 -34.58 -30.43 2.09
CA ASN A 343 -35.17 -29.63 0.99
C ASN A 343 -34.46 -29.91 -0.33
#